data_AF-A0A378F569-F1
#
_entry.id   AF-A0A378F569-F1
#
_cell.length_a   1.000
_cell.length_b   1.000
_cell.length_c   1.000
_cell.angle_alpha   90.00
_cell.angle_beta   90.00
_cell.angle_gamma   90.00
#
_symmetry.space_group_name_H-M   'P 1'
#
loop_
_entity.id
_entity.type
_entity.pdbx_description
1 polymer ?
#
loop_
_entity_poly.entity_id
_entity_poly.type
_entity_poly.pdbx_seq_one_letter_code
_entity_poly.pdbx_strand_id
1 'polypeptide(L)'
;MTAFGKKWLTGLVTGALMAVSAGSLAAEQKTLHVYNWSDYIAPDTVANFEKETGIKVVYDVFDSNEVLEGKLMAGSTGFDLVVPSASFLERQLAAGVFQPLDKSKLPNWKNLDPEVLKLVAKHDPENKYAMPYLWATTGIGYNVDKVKAVLAKMRRWTAGIWC
;
A
#
# COMPACT_ATOMS: atom_id res chain seq x y z
N MET A 1 -80.86 -20.53 -32.69
CA MET A 1 -80.40 -19.32 -31.98
C MET A 1 -79.11 -19.67 -31.25
N THR A 2 -78.06 -18.87 -31.47
CA THR A 2 -76.87 -18.62 -30.60
C THR A 2 -76.01 -19.80 -30.12
N ALA A 3 -74.67 -19.78 -30.13
CA ALA A 3 -73.65 -18.93 -30.73
C ALA A 3 -72.30 -19.65 -30.57
N PHE A 4 -71.49 -19.64 -31.62
CA PHE A 4 -70.07 -20.04 -31.63
C PHE A 4 -69.26 -18.92 -30.93
N GLY A 5 -68.43 -19.24 -29.92
CA GLY A 5 -67.80 -18.22 -29.07
C GLY A 5 -66.37 -18.54 -28.64
N LYS A 6 -65.42 -18.15 -29.49
CA LYS A 6 -64.00 -17.85 -29.22
C LYS A 6 -63.61 -17.66 -27.74
N LYS A 7 -62.78 -18.54 -27.19
CA LYS A 7 -61.91 -18.25 -26.03
C LYS A 7 -60.57 -18.99 -26.13
N TRP A 8 -59.77 -18.63 -27.14
CA TRP A 8 -58.38 -19.09 -27.31
C TRP A 8 -57.40 -17.91 -27.41
N LEU A 9 -57.70 -16.79 -26.73
CA LEU A 9 -56.96 -15.53 -26.88
C LEU A 9 -56.62 -14.85 -25.55
N THR A 10 -56.27 -15.61 -24.52
CA THR A 10 -55.81 -15.07 -23.22
C THR A 10 -54.38 -15.47 -22.86
N GLY A 11 -53.63 -16.07 -23.79
CA GLY A 11 -52.28 -16.61 -23.53
C GLY A 11 -51.09 -15.70 -23.86
N LEU A 12 -51.28 -14.44 -24.28
CA LEU A 12 -50.22 -13.69 -24.97
C LEU A 12 -49.99 -12.24 -24.48
N VAL A 13 -50.32 -11.92 -23.22
CA VAL A 13 -50.03 -10.58 -22.64
C VAL A 13 -49.10 -10.64 -21.42
N THR A 14 -48.85 -11.82 -20.83
CA THR A 14 -47.98 -11.93 -19.63
C THR A 14 -46.48 -12.05 -19.94
N GLY A 15 -46.06 -11.91 -21.21
CA GLY A 15 -44.68 -12.17 -21.64
C GLY A 15 -43.79 -10.93 -21.91
N ALA A 16 -44.32 -9.71 -21.82
CA ALA A 16 -43.63 -8.52 -22.35
C ALA A 16 -43.13 -7.49 -21.32
N LEU A 17 -43.09 -7.83 -20.03
CA LEU A 17 -42.63 -6.92 -18.96
C LEU A 17 -41.33 -7.36 -18.25
N MET A 18 -40.61 -8.36 -18.77
CA MET A 18 -39.34 -8.84 -18.21
C MET A 18 -38.10 -8.33 -18.97
N ALA A 19 -38.22 -7.23 -19.72
CA ALA A 19 -37.17 -6.76 -20.63
C ALA A 19 -36.73 -5.31 -20.41
N VAL A 20 -36.65 -4.83 -19.16
CA VAL A 20 -35.82 -3.65 -18.79
C VAL A 20 -35.32 -3.80 -17.36
N SER A 21 -34.47 -4.78 -17.13
CA SER A 21 -33.44 -4.65 -16.10
C SER A 21 -32.10 -4.82 -16.80
N ALA A 22 -31.80 -3.85 -17.67
CA ALA A 22 -30.43 -3.49 -17.94
C ALA A 22 -29.88 -3.04 -16.58
N GLY A 23 -29.35 -4.01 -15.82
CA GLY A 23 -28.52 -3.72 -14.68
C GLY A 23 -27.45 -2.79 -15.20
N SER A 24 -27.54 -1.52 -14.82
CA SER A 24 -26.38 -0.67 -14.73
C SER A 24 -25.36 -1.49 -13.95
N LEU A 25 -24.43 -2.11 -14.66
CA LEU A 25 -23.10 -2.42 -14.14
C LEU A 25 -22.57 -1.04 -13.71
N ALA A 26 -22.95 -0.63 -12.50
CA ALA A 26 -22.22 0.38 -11.79
C ALA A 26 -20.81 -0.17 -11.78
N ALA A 27 -19.92 0.45 -12.57
CA ALA A 27 -18.52 0.10 -12.59
C ALA A 27 -18.07 0.13 -11.13
N GLU A 28 -17.77 -1.04 -10.58
CA GLU A 28 -17.35 -1.17 -9.20
C GLU A 28 -16.18 -0.21 -9.00
N GLN A 29 -16.37 0.77 -8.11
CA GLN A 29 -15.40 1.81 -7.88
C GLN A 29 -14.16 1.15 -7.27
N LYS A 30 -13.14 0.96 -8.11
CA LYS A 30 -11.89 0.31 -7.72
C LYS A 30 -11.26 1.10 -6.59
N THR A 31 -11.08 0.44 -5.46
CA THR A 31 -10.44 1.00 -4.27
C THR A 31 -9.15 0.24 -4.02
N LEU A 32 -8.08 0.97 -3.70
CA LEU A 32 -6.76 0.47 -3.36
C LEU A 32 -6.47 0.84 -1.91
N HIS A 33 -6.20 -0.14 -1.08
CA HIS A 33 -5.85 0.04 0.33
C HIS A 33 -4.33 -0.04 0.50
N VAL A 34 -3.72 1.07 0.93
CA VAL A 34 -2.27 1.20 1.11
C VAL A 34 -1.95 1.47 2.57
N TYR A 35 -0.93 0.77 3.10
CA TYR A 35 -0.40 0.99 4.43
C TYR A 35 1.11 1.28 4.36
N ASN A 36 1.52 2.52 4.63
CA ASN A 36 2.91 2.96 4.50
C ASN A 36 3.42 3.66 5.77
N TRP A 37 4.69 4.03 5.80
CA TRP A 37 5.27 4.87 6.83
C TRP A 37 4.65 6.28 6.86
N SER A 38 4.51 6.85 8.06
CA SER A 38 4.17 8.27 8.23
C SER A 38 5.25 9.17 7.63
N ASP A 39 4.84 10.33 7.07
CA ASP A 39 5.73 11.33 6.45
C ASP A 39 6.61 10.78 5.30
N TYR A 40 6.13 9.73 4.61
CA TYR A 40 6.92 8.98 3.63
C TYR A 40 6.36 9.04 2.20
N ILE A 41 5.53 10.03 1.89
CA ILE A 41 4.98 10.26 0.56
C ILE A 41 4.79 11.76 0.33
N ALA A 42 4.90 12.22 -0.93
CA ALA A 42 4.62 13.62 -1.23
C ALA A 42 3.11 13.92 -1.13
N PRO A 43 2.70 15.13 -0.68
CA PRO A 43 1.29 15.44 -0.38
C PRO A 43 0.31 15.26 -1.54
N ASP A 44 0.79 15.34 -2.79
CA ASP A 44 -0.01 15.30 -4.00
C ASP A 44 0.04 13.96 -4.74
N THR A 45 0.90 13.02 -4.31
CA THR A 45 1.11 11.75 -5.03
C THR A 45 -0.17 10.93 -5.16
N VAL A 46 -0.92 10.79 -4.06
CA VAL A 46 -2.19 10.05 -4.06
C VAL A 46 -3.22 10.75 -4.95
N ALA A 47 -3.38 12.07 -4.80
CA ALA A 47 -4.36 12.83 -5.58
C ALA A 47 -4.06 12.77 -7.09
N ASN A 48 -2.80 12.85 -7.48
CA ASN A 48 -2.38 12.71 -8.88
C ASN A 48 -2.65 11.30 -9.40
N PHE A 49 -2.35 10.26 -8.61
CA PHE A 49 -2.65 8.88 -8.97
C PHE A 49 -4.16 8.62 -9.15
N GLU A 50 -5.00 9.11 -8.22
CA GLU A 50 -6.46 8.98 -8.34
C GLU A 50 -6.97 9.69 -9.60
N LYS A 51 -6.41 10.86 -9.92
CA LYS A 51 -6.78 11.65 -11.11
C LYS A 51 -6.42 10.92 -12.41
N GLU A 52 -5.26 10.28 -12.45
CA GLU A 52 -4.78 9.58 -13.64
C GLU A 52 -5.48 8.24 -13.88
N THR A 53 -5.79 7.52 -12.81
CA THR A 53 -6.29 6.13 -12.91
C THR A 53 -7.78 5.97 -12.65
N GLY A 54 -8.40 6.95 -11.97
CA GLY A 54 -9.76 6.84 -11.45
C GLY A 54 -9.92 5.88 -10.27
N ILE A 55 -8.83 5.29 -9.77
CA ILE A 55 -8.83 4.38 -8.61
C ILE A 55 -8.84 5.23 -7.34
N LYS A 56 -9.71 4.89 -6.39
CA LYS A 56 -9.68 5.50 -5.06
C LYS A 56 -8.64 4.85 -4.17
N VAL A 57 -7.93 5.66 -3.40
CA VAL A 57 -6.89 5.18 -2.50
C VAL A 57 -7.30 5.46 -1.06
N VAL A 58 -7.42 4.40 -0.28
CA VAL A 58 -7.48 4.48 1.17
C VAL A 58 -6.06 4.34 1.69
N TYR A 59 -5.53 5.41 2.26
CA TYR A 59 -4.12 5.50 2.65
C TYR A 59 -3.99 5.61 4.17
N ASP A 60 -3.51 4.55 4.80
CA ASP A 60 -3.21 4.50 6.22
C ASP A 60 -1.70 4.54 6.46
N VAL A 61 -1.31 4.98 7.66
CA VAL A 61 0.10 5.11 8.03
C VAL A 61 0.46 4.36 9.31
N PHE A 62 1.72 3.94 9.40
CA PHE A 62 2.34 3.37 10.60
C PHE A 62 3.73 3.98 10.86
N ASP A 63 4.26 3.75 12.07
CA ASP A 63 5.52 4.31 12.56
C ASP A 63 6.54 3.23 12.99
N SER A 64 6.16 1.95 12.94
CA SER A 64 6.99 0.82 13.35
C SER A 64 6.71 -0.44 12.51
N ASN A 65 7.76 -1.19 12.23
CA ASN A 65 7.62 -2.46 11.49
C ASN A 65 6.86 -3.51 12.30
N GLU A 66 6.95 -3.46 13.63
CA GLU A 66 6.27 -4.37 14.55
C GLU A 66 4.75 -4.24 14.47
N VAL A 67 4.23 -3.01 14.35
CA VAL A 67 2.80 -2.76 14.16
C VAL A 67 2.32 -3.34 12.82
N LEU A 68 3.08 -3.12 11.75
CA LEU A 68 2.77 -3.70 10.44
C LEU A 68 2.78 -5.23 10.50
N GLU A 69 3.82 -5.83 11.08
CA GLU A 69 3.96 -7.28 11.15
C GLU A 69 2.84 -7.91 11.98
N GLY A 70 2.48 -7.34 13.13
CA GLY A 70 1.39 -7.84 13.95
C GLY A 70 0.08 -7.93 13.16
N LYS A 71 -0.20 -6.93 12.32
CA LYS A 71 -1.35 -6.96 11.41
C LYS A 71 -1.22 -8.06 10.36
N LEU A 72 -0.07 -8.17 9.69
CA LEU A 72 0.16 -9.19 8.66
C LEU A 72 0.00 -10.61 9.20
N MET A 73 0.54 -10.88 10.39
CA MET A 73 0.47 -12.20 11.03
C MET A 73 -0.91 -12.54 11.58
N ALA A 74 -1.73 -11.54 11.93
CA ALA A 74 -3.14 -11.75 12.27
C ALA A 74 -3.98 -12.18 11.05
N GLY A 75 -3.48 -11.95 9.83
CA GLY A 75 -4.17 -12.24 8.59
C GLY A 75 -5.25 -11.22 8.24
N SER A 76 -5.81 -11.34 7.03
CA SER A 76 -6.94 -10.52 6.55
C SER A 76 -6.79 -9.02 6.85
N THR A 77 -5.62 -8.46 6.53
CA THR A 77 -5.28 -7.06 6.88
C THR A 77 -6.18 -6.03 6.23
N GLY A 78 -6.83 -6.38 5.10
CA GLY A 78 -7.61 -5.46 4.29
C GLY A 78 -6.75 -4.49 3.47
N PHE A 79 -5.43 -4.69 3.42
CA PHE A 79 -4.51 -3.88 2.63
C PHE A 79 -4.04 -4.63 1.38
N ASP A 80 -4.00 -3.91 0.26
CA ASP A 80 -3.49 -4.41 -1.01
C ASP A 80 -1.98 -4.21 -1.13
N LEU A 81 -1.47 -3.10 -0.57
CA LEU A 81 -0.05 -2.75 -0.58
C LEU A 81 0.42 -2.34 0.82
N VAL A 82 1.57 -2.88 1.22
CA VAL A 82 2.25 -2.53 2.47
C VAL A 82 3.74 -2.30 2.23
N VAL A 83 4.40 -1.52 3.08
CA VAL A 83 5.79 -1.07 2.87
C VAL A 83 6.72 -1.45 4.04
N PRO A 84 6.97 -2.75 4.31
CA PRO A 84 7.88 -3.18 5.36
C PRO A 84 9.34 -2.82 5.03
N SER A 85 10.18 -2.71 6.06
CA SER A 85 11.63 -2.72 5.88
C SER A 85 12.11 -4.09 5.39
N ALA A 86 13.16 -4.13 4.56
CA ALA A 86 13.64 -5.38 3.93
C ALA A 86 14.04 -6.47 4.95
N SER A 87 14.56 -6.08 6.12
CA SER A 87 14.88 -7.03 7.20
C SER A 87 13.64 -7.73 7.79
N PHE A 88 12.49 -7.06 7.78
CA PHE A 88 11.21 -7.66 8.21
C PHE A 88 10.55 -8.43 7.08
N LEU A 89 10.71 -7.97 5.83
CA LEU A 89 10.23 -8.65 4.64
C LEU A 89 10.71 -10.11 4.59
N GLU A 90 11.99 -10.37 4.84
CA GLU A 90 12.57 -11.71 4.77
C GLU A 90 11.81 -12.74 5.62
N ARG A 91 11.54 -12.42 6.89
CA ARG A 91 10.79 -13.31 7.79
C ARG A 91 9.30 -13.37 7.46
N GLN A 92 8.74 -12.27 6.94
CA GLN A 92 7.34 -12.23 6.50
C GLN A 92 7.12 -13.11 5.26
N LEU A 93 8.09 -13.15 4.34
CA LEU A 93 8.06 -14.07 3.20
C LEU A 93 8.06 -15.54 3.63
N ALA A 94 8.83 -15.88 4.67
CA ALA A 94 8.81 -17.23 5.24
C ALA A 94 7.44 -17.61 5.82
N ALA A 95 6.66 -16.63 6.29
CA ALA A 95 5.29 -16.82 6.76
C ALA A 95 4.24 -16.86 5.63
N GLY A 96 4.64 -16.62 4.37
CA GLY A 96 3.74 -16.73 3.22
C GLY A 96 2.69 -15.61 3.11
N VAL A 97 2.93 -14.45 3.75
CA VAL A 97 1.95 -13.35 3.79
C VAL A 97 1.91 -12.49 2.52
N PHE A 98 2.83 -12.71 1.58
CA PHE A 98 2.93 -11.96 0.33
C PHE A 98 2.81 -12.86 -0.90
N GLN A 99 2.16 -12.33 -1.93
CA GLN A 99 2.14 -12.93 -3.27
C GLN A 99 3.32 -12.40 -4.12
N PRO A 100 3.86 -13.19 -5.06
CA PRO A 100 4.91 -12.72 -5.94
C PRO A 100 4.42 -11.63 -6.90
N LEU A 101 5.29 -10.69 -7.21
CA LEU A 101 5.02 -9.61 -8.15
C LEU A 101 5.06 -10.12 -9.59
N ASP A 102 4.01 -9.81 -10.35
CA ASP A 102 4.00 -10.00 -11.79
C ASP A 102 4.75 -8.86 -12.49
N LYS A 103 6.05 -9.07 -12.74
CA LYS A 103 6.93 -8.07 -13.36
C LYS A 103 6.49 -7.68 -14.78
N SER A 104 5.66 -8.49 -15.46
CA SER A 104 5.13 -8.13 -16.79
C SER A 104 4.16 -6.94 -16.73
N LYS A 105 3.53 -6.72 -15.56
CA LYS A 105 2.62 -5.59 -15.30
C LYS A 105 3.34 -4.35 -14.74
N LEU A 106 4.66 -4.42 -14.57
CA LEU A 106 5.48 -3.36 -14.01
C LEU A 106 6.47 -2.83 -15.07
N PRO A 107 5.99 -2.13 -16.13
CA PRO A 107 6.84 -1.63 -17.21
C PRO A 107 7.91 -0.63 -16.71
N ASN A 108 7.68 -0.02 -15.55
CA ASN A 108 8.60 0.91 -14.89
C ASN A 108 9.66 0.23 -14.02
N TRP A 109 9.66 -1.11 -13.90
CA TRP A 109 10.66 -1.84 -13.13
C TRP A 109 12.10 -1.56 -13.60
N LYS A 110 12.27 -1.29 -14.90
CA LYS A 110 13.54 -0.91 -15.52
C LYS A 110 14.18 0.37 -14.95
N ASN A 111 13.42 1.20 -14.23
CA ASN A 111 13.90 2.45 -13.64
C ASN A 111 14.55 2.26 -12.26
N LEU A 112 14.49 1.04 -11.69
CA LEU A 112 15.07 0.74 -10.38
C LEU A 112 16.60 0.66 -10.46
N ASP A 113 17.27 1.14 -9.41
CA ASP A 113 18.72 1.06 -9.28
C ASP A 113 19.17 -0.42 -9.12
N PRO A 114 20.01 -0.95 -10.03
CA PRO A 114 20.50 -2.33 -9.94
C PRO A 114 21.29 -2.64 -8.66
N GLU A 115 22.00 -1.68 -8.09
CA GLU A 115 22.77 -1.89 -6.86
C GLU A 115 21.85 -1.99 -5.64
N VAL A 116 20.79 -1.17 -5.60
CA VAL A 116 19.75 -1.28 -4.57
C VAL A 116 19.01 -2.61 -4.70
N LEU A 117 18.70 -3.05 -5.92
CA LEU A 117 18.07 -4.35 -6.17
C LEU A 117 18.92 -5.51 -5.65
N LYS A 118 20.25 -5.48 -5.88
CA LYS A 118 21.19 -6.48 -5.33
C LYS A 118 21.20 -6.51 -3.80
N LEU A 119 21.09 -5.36 -3.15
CA LEU A 119 21.01 -5.29 -1.69
C LEU A 119 19.70 -5.88 -1.17
N VAL A 120 18.57 -5.51 -1.78
CA VAL A 120 17.25 -6.05 -1.41
C VAL A 120 17.15 -7.55 -1.72
N ALA A 121 17.84 -8.04 -2.76
CA ALA A 121 17.84 -9.45 -3.15
C ALA A 121 18.41 -10.39 -2.07
N LYS A 122 19.14 -9.86 -1.09
CA LYS A 122 19.59 -10.61 0.09
C LYS A 122 18.44 -11.02 1.00
N HIS A 123 17.33 -10.27 0.98
CA HIS A 123 16.12 -10.49 1.77
C HIS A 123 14.96 -11.04 0.93
N ASP A 124 14.92 -10.70 -0.36
CA ASP A 124 13.92 -11.15 -1.34
C ASP A 124 14.64 -11.74 -2.58
N PRO A 125 14.98 -13.04 -2.58
CA PRO A 125 15.69 -13.67 -3.69
C PRO A 125 15.01 -13.40 -5.04
N GLU A 126 15.80 -12.99 -6.03
CA GLU A 126 15.36 -12.59 -7.37
C GLU A 126 14.45 -11.34 -7.42
N ASN A 127 14.33 -10.61 -6.30
CA ASN A 127 13.42 -9.48 -6.12
C ASN A 127 12.00 -9.88 -6.57
N LYS A 128 11.49 -10.99 -6.04
CA LYS A 128 10.28 -11.64 -6.50
C LYS A 128 9.02 -11.05 -5.85
N TYR A 129 9.12 -10.46 -4.67
CA TYR A 129 7.97 -10.04 -3.87
C TYR A 129 7.93 -8.54 -3.57
N ALA A 130 9.06 -7.84 -3.58
CA ALA A 130 9.12 -6.43 -3.18
C ALA A 130 9.71 -5.51 -4.25
N MET A 131 9.16 -4.30 -4.32
CA MET A 131 9.70 -3.18 -5.09
C MET A 131 10.38 -2.20 -4.12
N PRO A 132 11.69 -1.91 -4.25
CA PRO A 132 12.36 -0.91 -3.40
C PRO A 132 11.72 0.46 -3.57
N TYR A 133 11.37 1.12 -2.47
CA TYR A 133 10.76 2.46 -2.47
C TYR A 133 11.77 3.55 -2.08
N LEU A 134 12.18 3.54 -0.82
CA LEU A 134 13.13 4.49 -0.25
C LEU A 134 14.06 3.75 0.72
N TRP A 135 15.29 4.23 0.87
CA TRP A 135 16.26 3.73 1.83
C TRP A 135 17.00 4.89 2.48
N ALA A 136 17.41 4.69 3.73
CA ALA A 136 18.17 5.65 4.51
C ALA A 136 19.05 4.90 5.53
N THR A 137 19.81 5.66 6.31
CA THR A 137 20.57 5.14 7.45
C THR A 137 19.92 5.59 8.76
N THR A 138 19.97 4.74 9.78
CA THR A 138 19.65 5.16 11.14
C THR A 138 20.83 5.93 11.72
N GLY A 139 20.62 7.18 12.11
CA GLY A 139 21.68 8.08 12.57
C GLY A 139 21.25 8.95 13.76
N ILE A 140 22.10 9.91 14.13
CA ILE A 140 21.87 10.81 15.25
C ILE A 140 21.53 12.21 14.73
N GLY A 141 20.27 12.62 14.89
CA GLY A 141 19.85 14.01 14.70
C GLY A 141 20.06 14.81 15.99
N TYR A 142 20.79 15.93 15.93
CA TYR A 142 21.02 16.78 17.10
C TYR A 142 21.05 18.28 16.74
N ASN A 143 20.72 19.12 17.71
CA ASN A 143 20.84 20.57 17.58
C ASN A 143 22.28 21.00 17.86
N VAL A 144 22.97 21.52 16.83
CA VAL A 144 24.39 21.87 16.87
C VAL A 144 24.71 22.87 17.99
N ASP A 145 23.89 23.92 18.14
CA ASP A 145 24.14 25.00 19.10
C ASP A 145 23.97 24.52 20.54
N LYS A 146 22.92 23.73 20.80
CA LYS A 146 22.67 23.15 22.13
C LYS A 146 23.77 22.18 22.53
N VAL A 147 24.22 21.32 21.60
CA VAL A 147 25.32 20.38 21.87
C VAL A 147 26.61 21.14 22.17
N LYS A 148 26.96 22.16 21.37
CA LYS A 148 28.14 23.01 21.63
C LYS A 148 28.06 23.70 22.99
N ALA A 149 26.90 24.26 23.36
CA ALA A 149 26.71 24.93 24.64
C ALA A 149 26.92 23.98 25.84
N VAL A 150 26.37 22.77 25.76
CA VAL A 150 26.54 21.74 26.79
C VAL A 150 28.00 21.30 26.89
N LEU A 151 28.66 21.00 25.77
CA LEU A 151 30.07 20.59 25.75
C LEU A 151 31.01 21.71 26.25
N ALA A 152 30.74 22.96 25.91
CA ALA A 152 31.50 24.11 26.41
C ALA A 152 31.36 24.28 27.94
N LYS A 153 30.16 24.03 28.48
CA LYS A 153 29.91 24.04 29.93
C LYS A 153 30.63 22.87 30.62
N MET A 154 30.60 21.67 30.04
CA MET A 154 31.32 20.50 30.55
C MET A 154 32.83 20.73 30.59
N ARG A 155 33.44 21.28 29.52
CA ARG A 155 34.87 21.62 29.49
C ARG A 155 35.28 22.61 30.57
N ARG A 156 34.40 23.57 30.88
CA ARG A 156 34.61 24.55 31.97
C ARG A 156 34.54 23.88 33.34
N TRP A 157 33.64 22.92 33.52
CA TRP A 157 33.50 22.15 34.76
C TRP A 157 34.71 21.25 35.03
N THR A 158 35.22 20.56 34.01
CA THR A 158 36.42 19.71 34.15
C THR A 158 37.68 20.53 34.41
N ALA A 159 37.79 21.75 33.87
CA ALA A 159 38.92 22.64 34.17
C ALA A 159 38.90 23.17 35.62
N GLY A 160 37.74 23.22 36.28
CA GLY A 160 37.59 23.68 37.67
C GLY A 160 37.73 22.59 38.75
N ILE A 161 37.85 21.32 38.36
CA ILE A 161 38.03 20.18 39.30
C ILE A 161 39.52 19.83 39.49
N TRP A 162 40.39 20.32 38.60
CA TRP A 162 41.83 20.04 38.61
C TRP A 162 42.70 21.28 38.93
N CYS A 163 42.11 22.32 39.52
CA CYS A 163 42.80 23.44 40.19
C CYS A 163 42.30 23.53 41.63
#